data_AF-K1SA82-F1
#
_entry.id   AF-K1SA82-F1
#
_cell.length_a   1.000
_cell.length_b   1.000
_cell.length_c   1.000
_cell.angle_alpha   90.00
_cell.angle_beta   90.00
_cell.angle_gamma   90.00
#
_symmetry.space_group_name_H-M   'P 1'
#
loop_
_entity.id
_entity.type
_entity.pdbx_description
1 polymer ?
#
loop_
_entity_poly.entity_id
_entity_poly.type
_entity_poly.pdbx_seq_one_letter_code
_entity_poly.pdbx_strand_id
1 'polypeptide(L)'
;MSKKPKVGMWSGLTAVTAVLTAGAIVGTTVAFHYTTTVNNYLDADTYKIIKGDSDEDTEYFKSDFTSDEERESYEAELCAQVEAEGAALLKNDNNALPLASGAKVSLFGHGSVDLMYGGTGSGSVDTSKAPNFKQALEDQGIQ
;
A
#
# COMPACT_ATOMS: atom_id res chain seq x y z
N MET A 1 47.88 -42.79 21.22
CA MET A 1 47.69 -41.33 21.02
C MET A 1 46.31 -40.96 21.52
N SER A 2 46.19 -40.40 22.73
CA SER A 2 44.90 -39.99 23.29
C SER A 2 44.45 -38.69 22.63
N LYS A 3 43.34 -38.72 21.88
CA LYS A 3 42.77 -37.50 21.27
C LYS A 3 42.34 -36.56 22.40
N LYS A 4 42.95 -35.37 22.47
CA LYS A 4 42.64 -34.35 23.49
C LYS A 4 41.13 -34.06 23.50
N PRO A 5 40.45 -34.10 24.65
CA PRO A 5 38.98 -34.16 24.75
C PRO A 5 38.27 -32.90 24.23
N LYS A 6 38.99 -31.78 24.06
CA LYS A 6 38.41 -30.51 23.60
C LYS A 6 38.45 -30.36 22.07
N VAL A 7 39.31 -31.09 21.35
CA VAL A 7 39.55 -30.81 19.92
C VAL A 7 38.35 -31.15 19.03
N GLY A 8 37.60 -32.22 19.37
CA GLY A 8 36.38 -32.60 18.65
C GLY A 8 35.22 -31.60 18.83
N MET A 9 35.07 -31.07 20.04
CA MET A 9 34.06 -30.06 20.36
C MET A 9 34.32 -28.73 19.62
N TRP A 10 35.57 -28.26 19.62
CA TRP A 10 35.97 -27.07 18.89
C TRP A 10 35.85 -27.27 17.37
N SER A 11 36.20 -28.44 16.85
CA SER A 11 36.04 -28.76 15.43
C SER A 11 34.57 -28.79 14.99
N GLY A 12 33.67 -29.31 15.84
CA GLY A 12 32.22 -29.31 15.56
C GLY A 12 31.65 -27.89 15.59
N LEU A 13 32.02 -27.09 16.58
CA LEU A 13 31.60 -25.69 16.67
C LEU A 13 32.07 -24.88 15.45
N THR A 14 33.34 -25.03 15.05
CA THR A 14 33.87 -24.36 13.85
C THR A 14 33.12 -24.75 12.58
N ALA A 15 32.77 -26.03 12.42
CA ALA A 15 32.00 -26.48 11.26
C ALA A 15 30.59 -25.87 11.23
N VAL A 16 29.89 -25.83 12.37
CA VAL A 16 28.56 -25.20 12.48
C VAL A 16 28.64 -23.71 12.19
N THR A 17 29.61 -23.01 12.78
CA THR A 17 29.80 -21.57 12.52
C THR A 17 30.12 -21.31 11.06
N ALA A 18 30.98 -22.11 10.42
CA ALA A 18 31.30 -21.95 9.00
C ALA A 18 30.06 -22.10 8.09
N VAL A 19 29.20 -23.07 8.37
CA VAL A 19 27.94 -23.27 7.63
C VAL A 19 26.98 -22.10 7.85
N LEU A 20 26.84 -21.63 9.09
CA LEU A 20 26.01 -20.46 9.40
C LEU A 20 26.52 -19.19 8.72
N THR A 21 27.84 -18.96 8.72
CA THR A 21 28.44 -17.81 8.03
C THR A 21 28.23 -17.89 6.52
N ALA A 22 28.41 -19.06 5.90
CA ALA A 22 28.14 -19.24 4.48
C ALA A 22 26.65 -18.98 4.16
N GLY A 23 25.74 -19.50 4.99
CA GLY A 23 24.30 -19.23 4.87
C GLY A 23 23.97 -17.75 5.04
N ALA A 24 24.60 -17.06 5.98
CA ALA A 24 24.42 -15.62 6.19
C ALA A 24 24.90 -14.82 4.99
N ILE A 25 26.07 -15.13 4.40
CA ILE A 25 26.58 -14.42 3.21
C ILE A 25 25.59 -14.53 2.04
N VAL A 26 25.10 -15.74 1.76
CA VAL A 26 24.11 -15.97 0.69
C VAL A 26 22.79 -15.29 1.03
N GLY A 27 22.29 -15.46 2.26
CA GLY A 27 21.05 -14.85 2.74
C GLY A 27 21.08 -13.32 2.67
N THR A 28 22.20 -12.71 3.05
CA THR A 28 22.43 -11.26 2.95
C THR A 28 22.43 -10.79 1.50
N THR A 29 23.06 -11.53 0.58
CA THR A 29 23.06 -11.18 -0.86
C THR A 29 21.64 -11.20 -1.43
N VAL A 30 20.85 -12.21 -1.08
CA VAL A 30 19.44 -12.32 -1.49
C VAL A 30 18.59 -11.22 -0.84
N ALA A 31 18.75 -10.97 0.46
CA ALA A 31 18.02 -9.93 1.17
C ALA A 31 18.27 -8.54 0.57
N PHE A 32 19.53 -8.22 0.21
CA PHE A 32 19.86 -6.96 -0.45
C PHE A 32 19.29 -6.85 -1.86
N HIS A 33 19.21 -7.96 -2.59
CA HIS A 33 18.58 -7.96 -3.92
C HIS A 33 17.07 -7.67 -3.84
N TYR A 34 16.40 -8.15 -2.79
CA TYR A 34 14.97 -7.96 -2.56
C TYR A 34 14.65 -6.91 -1.49
N THR A 35 15.58 -5.98 -1.23
CA THR A 35 15.45 -4.98 -0.15
C THR A 35 14.12 -4.24 -0.19
N THR A 36 13.66 -3.80 -1.37
CA THR A 36 12.38 -3.08 -1.49
C THR A 36 11.20 -3.94 -1.05
N THR A 37 11.13 -5.21 -1.48
CA THR A 37 10.05 -6.12 -1.10
C THR A 37 10.08 -6.46 0.38
N VAL A 38 11.28 -6.72 0.93
CA VAL A 38 11.46 -7.03 2.35
C VAL A 38 11.09 -5.83 3.21
N ASN A 39 11.54 -4.62 2.85
CA ASN A 39 11.23 -3.40 3.58
C ASN A 39 9.75 -3.06 3.53
N ASN A 40 9.10 -3.21 2.37
CA ASN A 40 7.65 -2.99 2.24
C ASN A 40 6.85 -4.00 3.08
N TYR A 41 7.29 -5.26 3.15
CA TYR A 41 6.61 -6.27 3.96
C TYR A 41 6.80 -6.05 5.47
N LEU A 42 7.98 -5.58 5.89
CA LEU A 42 8.31 -5.33 7.29
C LEU A 42 7.92 -3.93 7.77
N ASP A 43 7.29 -3.12 6.92
CA ASP A 43 6.97 -1.71 7.17
C ASP A 43 8.20 -0.92 7.67
N ALA A 44 9.35 -1.17 7.05
CA ALA A 44 10.62 -0.61 7.47
C ALA A 44 10.83 0.78 6.87
N ASP A 45 11.27 1.74 7.70
CA ASP A 45 11.68 3.07 7.27
C ASP A 45 12.82 2.98 6.23
N THR A 46 12.50 3.26 4.97
CA THR A 46 13.48 3.16 3.86
C THR A 46 14.29 4.43 3.66
N TYR A 47 13.85 5.54 4.26
CA TYR A 47 14.55 6.81 4.20
C TYR A 47 14.49 7.51 5.56
N LYS A 48 15.51 8.33 5.83
CA LYS A 48 15.53 9.24 6.95
C LYS A 48 15.99 10.60 6.45
N ILE A 49 15.22 11.64 6.74
CA ILE A 49 15.64 13.00 6.45
C ILE A 49 16.72 13.38 7.47
N ILE A 50 17.96 13.56 6.99
CA ILE A 50 19.09 14.01 7.82
C ILE A 50 19.22 15.52 7.61
N LYS A 51 18.93 16.31 8.65
CA LYS A 51 19.26 17.74 8.68
C LYS A 51 20.74 17.90 9.09
N GLY A 52 21.51 18.70 8.36
CA GLY A 52 22.91 19.01 8.69
C GLY A 52 23.03 20.01 9.86
N ASP A 53 24.26 20.34 10.27
CA ASP A 53 24.58 21.32 11.35
C ASP A 53 24.34 22.80 10.94
N SER A 54 23.67 23.04 9.81
CA SER A 54 23.35 24.38 9.32
C SER A 54 21.90 24.74 9.65
N ASP A 55 21.67 25.97 10.08
CA ASP A 55 20.32 26.55 10.22
C ASP A 55 19.65 26.85 8.86
N GLU A 56 20.29 26.47 7.74
CA GLU A 56 19.74 26.66 6.40
C GLU A 56 18.60 25.67 6.13
N ASP A 57 17.46 26.23 5.74
CA ASP A 57 16.28 25.48 5.36
C ASP A 57 16.46 24.88 3.95
N THR A 58 16.62 23.56 3.89
CA THR A 58 16.80 22.80 2.64
C THR A 58 15.49 22.21 2.12
N GLU A 59 14.35 22.56 2.74
CA GLU A 59 13.03 22.09 2.35
C GLU A 59 12.48 22.98 1.23
N TYR A 60 12.74 22.57 -0.02
CA TYR A 60 12.28 23.30 -1.22
C TYR A 60 10.78 23.14 -1.50
N PHE A 61 10.18 22.05 -1.02
CA PHE A 61 8.77 21.71 -1.21
C PHE A 61 8.12 21.47 0.15
N LYS A 62 7.84 22.56 0.86
CA LYS A 62 7.10 22.48 2.11
C LYS A 62 5.68 22.06 1.81
N SER A 63 5.16 21.17 2.64
CA SER A 63 3.74 20.82 2.61
C SER A 63 2.90 22.07 2.83
N ASP A 64 1.87 22.26 2.01
CA ASP A 64 0.82 23.25 2.25
C ASP A 64 -0.13 22.81 3.38
N PHE A 65 -0.09 21.52 3.77
CA PHE A 65 -0.90 20.95 4.84
C PHE A 65 -0.19 21.04 6.19
N THR A 66 -0.99 21.30 7.23
CA THR A 66 -0.54 21.43 8.61
C THR A 66 -0.47 20.09 9.36
N SER A 67 -1.15 19.05 8.86
CA SER A 67 -1.06 17.68 9.36
C SER A 67 -1.32 16.64 8.27
N ASP A 68 -0.97 15.38 8.54
CA ASP A 68 -1.26 14.27 7.63
C ASP A 68 -2.76 14.03 7.50
N GLU A 69 -3.54 14.22 8.57
CA GLU A 69 -4.99 14.09 8.52
C GLU A 69 -5.64 15.14 7.60
N GLU A 70 -5.14 16.39 7.62
CA GLU A 70 -5.60 17.44 6.72
C GLU A 70 -5.32 17.05 5.26
N ARG A 71 -4.09 16.60 4.98
CA ARG A 71 -3.67 16.14 3.66
C ARG A 71 -4.53 14.98 3.16
N GLU A 72 -4.74 13.96 3.98
CA GLU A 72 -5.55 12.78 3.62
C GLU A 72 -7.00 13.15 3.31
N SER A 73 -7.60 14.06 4.10
CA SER A 73 -8.96 14.53 3.85
C SER A 73 -9.08 15.30 2.53
N TYR A 74 -8.11 16.19 2.26
CA TYR A 74 -8.04 16.93 1.00
C TYR A 74 -7.85 16.01 -0.21
N GLU A 75 -6.93 15.03 -0.10
CA GLU A 75 -6.68 14.05 -1.16
C GLU A 75 -7.92 13.20 -1.45
N ALA A 76 -8.69 12.82 -0.42
CA ALA A 76 -9.93 12.07 -0.59
C ALA A 76 -11.01 12.89 -1.34
N GLU A 77 -11.19 14.16 -0.97
CA GLU A 77 -12.11 15.07 -1.65
C GLU A 77 -11.70 15.32 -3.10
N LEU A 78 -10.40 15.56 -3.34
CA LEU A 78 -9.87 15.74 -4.68
C LEU A 78 -10.06 14.49 -5.55
N CYS A 79 -9.80 13.30 -5.01
CA CYS A 79 -10.04 12.04 -5.72
C CYS A 79 -11.52 11.89 -6.11
N ALA A 80 -12.46 12.19 -5.20
CA ALA A 80 -13.89 12.12 -5.47
C ALA A 80 -14.31 13.12 -6.56
N GLN A 81 -13.74 14.33 -6.56
CA GLN A 81 -13.99 15.31 -7.61
C GLN A 81 -13.47 14.82 -8.98
N VAL A 82 -12.24 14.32 -9.03
CA VAL A 82 -11.63 13.82 -10.27
C VAL A 82 -12.40 12.62 -10.82
N GLU A 83 -12.87 11.71 -9.96
CA GLU A 83 -13.73 10.59 -10.36
C GLU A 83 -15.03 11.10 -10.99
N ALA A 84 -15.71 12.05 -10.33
CA ALA A 84 -16.97 12.62 -10.80
C ALA A 84 -16.81 13.34 -12.16
N GLU A 85 -15.72 14.08 -12.35
CA GLU A 85 -15.40 14.76 -13.61
C GLU A 85 -14.94 13.79 -14.71
N GLY A 86 -14.39 12.64 -14.35
CA GLY A 86 -13.94 11.61 -15.29
C GLY A 86 -15.07 10.75 -15.88
N ALA A 87 -16.24 10.73 -15.25
CA ALA A 87 -17.37 9.91 -15.71
C ALA A 87 -18.02 10.49 -16.99
N ALA A 88 -18.09 9.68 -18.05
CA ALA A 88 -18.70 10.06 -19.33
C ALA A 88 -20.11 9.45 -19.49
N LEU A 89 -21.15 10.29 -19.52
CA LEU A 89 -22.52 9.85 -19.79
C LEU A 89 -22.73 9.62 -21.30
N LEU A 90 -22.70 8.35 -21.71
CA LEU A 90 -22.80 7.99 -23.13
C LEU A 90 -24.25 7.99 -23.67
N LYS A 91 -25.24 7.73 -22.81
CA LYS A 91 -26.65 7.60 -23.20
C LYS A 91 -27.58 7.93 -22.03
N ASN A 92 -28.64 8.71 -22.30
CA ASN A 92 -29.67 9.04 -21.30
C ASN A 92 -31.03 9.26 -21.98
N ASP A 93 -31.73 8.17 -22.30
CA ASP A 93 -33.08 8.25 -22.85
C ASP A 93 -34.12 8.42 -21.72
N ASN A 94 -35.21 9.14 -22.00
CA ASN A 94 -36.35 9.30 -21.08
C ASN A 94 -36.01 9.89 -19.70
N ASN A 95 -34.94 10.68 -19.59
CA ASN A 95 -34.45 11.23 -18.32
C ASN A 95 -34.22 10.13 -17.26
N ALA A 96 -33.61 9.01 -17.67
CA ALA A 96 -33.31 7.90 -16.77
C ALA A 96 -32.37 8.30 -15.62
N LEU A 97 -31.48 9.26 -15.86
CA LEU A 97 -30.64 9.90 -14.86
C LEU A 97 -30.88 11.42 -14.82
N PRO A 98 -30.75 12.07 -13.63
CA PRO A 98 -30.39 11.48 -12.33
C PRO A 98 -31.52 10.64 -11.71
N LEU A 99 -31.17 9.70 -10.83
CA LEU A 99 -32.15 8.94 -10.08
C LEU A 99 -32.92 9.86 -9.13
N ALA A 100 -34.21 9.58 -8.93
CA ALA A 100 -35.00 10.28 -7.94
C ALA A 100 -34.53 9.94 -6.52
N SER A 101 -34.65 10.89 -5.59
CA SER A 101 -34.40 10.62 -4.17
C SER A 101 -35.32 9.51 -3.67
N GLY A 102 -34.76 8.53 -2.95
CA GLY A 102 -35.51 7.36 -2.48
C GLY A 102 -35.91 6.38 -3.59
N ALA A 103 -35.34 6.50 -4.79
CA ALA A 103 -35.54 5.52 -5.84
C ALA A 103 -35.14 4.12 -5.35
N LYS A 104 -35.92 3.13 -5.74
CA LYS A 104 -35.62 1.71 -5.50
C LYS A 104 -34.99 1.13 -6.75
N VAL A 105 -33.74 0.72 -6.65
CA VAL A 105 -32.96 0.19 -7.76
C VAL A 105 -32.60 -1.26 -7.51
N SER A 106 -32.54 -2.05 -8.58
CA SER A 106 -32.04 -3.42 -8.53
C SER A 106 -30.67 -3.46 -9.18
N LEU A 107 -29.67 -3.93 -8.42
CA LEU A 107 -28.31 -4.05 -8.90
C LEU A 107 -28.12 -5.39 -9.60
N PHE A 108 -27.55 -5.35 -10.81
CA PHE A 108 -27.30 -6.53 -11.63
C PHE A 108 -25.85 -6.54 -12.14
N GLY A 109 -25.31 -7.76 -12.30
CA GLY A 109 -23.97 -8.00 -12.82
C GLY A 109 -22.91 -8.16 -11.72
N HIS A 110 -21.75 -8.73 -12.08
CA HIS A 110 -20.66 -8.97 -11.13
C HIS A 110 -20.09 -7.66 -10.56
N GLY A 111 -19.98 -6.63 -11.40
CA GLY A 111 -19.46 -5.32 -11.00
C GLY A 111 -20.28 -4.60 -9.92
N SER A 112 -21.51 -5.03 -9.63
CA SER A 112 -22.28 -4.44 -8.52
C SER A 112 -21.94 -5.03 -7.15
N VAL A 113 -21.29 -6.19 -7.11
CA VAL A 113 -20.85 -6.86 -5.86
C VAL A 113 -19.33 -6.87 -5.69
N ASP A 114 -18.59 -6.80 -6.80
CA ASP A 114 -17.13 -6.78 -6.86
C ASP A 114 -16.70 -5.67 -7.81
N LEU A 115 -16.65 -4.44 -7.26
CA LEU A 115 -16.37 -3.23 -8.01
C LEU A 115 -14.88 -3.16 -8.33
N MET A 116 -14.55 -2.88 -9.59
CA MET A 116 -13.15 -2.75 -10.01
C MET A 116 -12.66 -1.32 -9.75
N TYR A 117 -12.00 -1.10 -8.62
CA TYR A 117 -11.44 0.21 -8.23
C TYR A 117 -10.17 0.60 -8.99
N GLY A 118 -9.51 -0.37 -9.65
CA GLY A 118 -8.27 -0.11 -10.36
C GLY A 118 -7.72 -1.35 -11.07
N GLY A 119 -6.61 -1.14 -11.77
CA GLY A 119 -5.84 -2.22 -12.39
C GLY A 119 -5.02 -3.02 -11.37
N THR A 120 -4.42 -4.11 -11.84
CA THR A 120 -3.49 -4.92 -11.01
C THR A 120 -2.06 -4.36 -11.06
N GLY A 121 -1.15 -4.94 -10.28
CA GLY A 121 0.27 -4.58 -10.30
C GLY A 121 0.58 -3.35 -9.46
N SER A 122 1.44 -2.46 -9.96
CA SER A 122 1.91 -1.27 -9.21
C SER A 122 0.82 -0.22 -8.95
N GLY A 123 -0.32 -0.32 -9.64
CA GLY A 123 -1.49 0.54 -9.42
C GLY A 123 -2.57 -0.10 -8.53
N SER A 124 -2.29 -1.26 -7.93
CA SER A 124 -3.22 -1.90 -6.99
C SER A 124 -3.33 -1.08 -5.72
N VAL A 125 -4.56 -0.94 -5.21
CA VAL A 125 -4.86 -0.24 -3.96
C VAL A 125 -5.46 -1.22 -2.95
N ASP A 126 -5.37 -0.90 -1.65
CA ASP A 126 -6.09 -1.65 -0.61
C ASP A 126 -7.56 -1.23 -0.62
N THR A 127 -8.42 -2.11 -1.12
CA THR A 127 -9.87 -1.88 -1.22
C THR A 127 -10.65 -2.36 0.00
N SER A 128 -9.98 -2.86 1.05
CA SER A 128 -10.65 -3.40 2.25
C SER A 128 -11.48 -2.36 3.00
N LYS A 129 -11.14 -1.07 2.83
CA LYS A 129 -11.85 0.08 3.40
C LYS A 129 -12.80 0.77 2.41
N ALA A 130 -12.83 0.34 1.16
CA ALA A 130 -13.65 0.97 0.13
C ALA A 130 -15.13 0.58 0.28
N PRO A 131 -16.08 1.54 0.14
CA PRO A 131 -17.50 1.21 0.16
C PRO A 131 -17.87 0.42 -1.10
N ASN A 132 -18.57 -0.69 -0.95
CA ASN A 132 -19.13 -1.39 -2.10
C ASN A 132 -20.22 -0.54 -2.78
N PHE A 133 -20.58 -0.89 -4.02
CA PHE A 133 -21.51 -0.08 -4.83
C PHE A 133 -22.89 0.09 -4.19
N LYS A 134 -23.40 -0.92 -3.49
CA LYS A 134 -24.67 -0.83 -2.75
C LYS A 134 -24.57 0.18 -1.60
N GLN A 135 -23.53 0.09 -0.78
CA GLN A 135 -23.26 1.00 0.33
C GLN A 135 -23.21 2.44 -0.18
N ALA A 136 -22.47 2.69 -1.27
CA ALA A 136 -22.34 4.02 -1.85
C ALA A 136 -23.69 4.61 -2.31
N LEU A 137 -24.59 3.79 -2.88
CA LEU A 137 -25.93 4.21 -3.25
C LEU A 137 -26.82 4.49 -2.03
N GLU A 138 -26.74 3.65 -1.00
CA GLU A 138 -27.48 3.82 0.26
C GLU A 138 -27.06 5.09 1.00
N ASP A 139 -25.77 5.41 1.00
CA ASP A 139 -25.22 6.64 1.59
C ASP A 139 -25.74 7.90 0.86
N GLN A 140 -26.17 7.77 -0.41
CA GLN A 140 -26.85 8.82 -1.18
C GLN A 140 -28.39 8.76 -1.08
N GLY A 141 -28.95 7.88 -0.25
CA GLY A 141 -30.39 7.75 -0.04
C GLY A 141 -31.14 6.98 -1.14
N ILE A 142 -30.42 6.16 -1.91
CA ILE A 142 -30.98 5.26 -2.92
C ILE A 142 -31.11 3.86 -2.30
N GLN A 143 -32.25 3.19 -2.53
CA GLN A 143 -32.60 1.90 -1.90
C GLN A 143 -32.49 0.72 -2.86
#